data_AF-A0A2G9MK69-F1
#
_entry.id   AF-A0A2G9MK69-F1
#
_cell.length_a   1.000
_cell.length_b   1.000
_cell.length_c   1.000
_cell.angle_alpha   90.00
_cell.angle_beta   90.00
_cell.angle_gamma   90.00
#
_symmetry.space_group_name_H-M   'P 1'
#
loop_
_entity.id
_entity.type
_entity.pdbx_description
1 polymer ?
#
loop_
_entity_poly.entity_id
_entity_poly.type
_entity_poly.pdbx_seq_one_letter_code
_entity_poly.pdbx_strand_id
1 'polypeptide(L)'
;MFDKDLKKLYGFIVASRLRSAILQVLYKNANLKQMQIATKLKSNQQNINKAVYELEKAKLIECLTPDKKRWKPYMITELGKEVLEFAKKQKEEAKKRK
;
A
#
# COMPACT_ATOMS: atom_id res chain seq x y z
N MET A 1 11.07 -8.65 18.47
CA MET A 1 10.10 -9.34 17.59
C MET A 1 9.67 -8.51 16.37
N PHE A 2 9.56 -7.18 16.47
CA PHE A 2 9.09 -6.28 15.39
C PHE A 2 9.88 -6.32 14.05
N ASP A 3 11.20 -6.52 14.08
CA ASP A 3 12.05 -6.42 12.86
C ASP A 3 11.75 -7.50 11.80
N LYS A 4 11.36 -8.70 12.25
CA LYS A 4 11.10 -9.86 11.36
C LYS A 4 9.79 -9.69 10.58
N ASP A 5 8.80 -9.03 11.18
CA ASP A 5 7.51 -8.75 10.54
C ASP A 5 7.62 -7.61 9.53
N LEU A 6 8.40 -6.57 9.82
CA LEU A 6 8.61 -5.46 8.89
C LEU A 6 9.29 -5.93 7.58
N LYS A 7 10.32 -6.78 7.68
CA LYS A 7 10.98 -7.38 6.50
C LYS A 7 10.03 -8.26 5.69
N LYS A 8 9.14 -9.00 6.34
CA LYS A 8 8.12 -9.82 5.66
C LYS A 8 7.12 -8.94 4.92
N LEU A 9 6.64 -7.86 5.54
CA LEU A 9 5.74 -6.90 4.91
C LEU A 9 6.42 -6.14 3.77
N TYR A 10 7.70 -5.83 3.91
CA TYR A 10 8.53 -5.30 2.82
C TYR A 10 8.58 -6.26 1.62
N GLY A 11 8.93 -7.53 1.86
CA GLY A 11 8.95 -8.55 0.80
C GLY A 11 7.57 -8.70 0.14
N PHE A 12 6.51 -8.64 0.95
CA PHE A 12 5.13 -8.62 0.46
C PHE A 12 4.88 -7.43 -0.48
N ILE A 13 5.18 -6.18 -0.10
CA ILE A 13 4.90 -5.04 -0.97
C ILE A 13 5.77 -5.00 -2.23
N VAL A 14 7.04 -5.42 -2.16
CA VAL A 14 7.97 -5.39 -3.31
C VAL A 14 7.66 -6.48 -4.32
N ALA A 15 7.13 -7.63 -3.87
CA ALA A 15 6.68 -8.70 -4.75
C ALA A 15 5.50 -8.31 -5.66
N SER A 16 4.90 -7.12 -5.50
CA SER A 16 3.92 -6.58 -6.46
C SER A 16 4.10 -5.10 -6.67
N ARG A 17 4.35 -4.73 -7.93
CA ARG A 17 4.38 -3.34 -8.36
C ARG A 17 3.08 -2.60 -8.01
N LEU A 18 1.93 -3.27 -8.09
CA LEU A 18 0.63 -2.64 -7.82
C LEU A 18 0.45 -2.35 -6.34
N ARG A 19 0.78 -3.29 -5.44
CA ARG A 19 0.72 -3.07 -3.98
C ARG A 19 1.61 -1.91 -3.55
N SER A 20 2.85 -1.90 -4.03
CA SER A 20 3.79 -0.78 -3.82
C SER A 20 3.23 0.56 -4.33
N ALA A 21 2.62 0.58 -5.53
CA ALA A 21 2.10 1.79 -6.14
C ALA A 21 0.85 2.33 -5.40
N ILE A 22 -0.07 1.46 -4.98
CA ILE A 22 -1.24 1.85 -4.18
C ILE A 22 -0.81 2.47 -2.87
N LEU A 23 0.12 1.83 -2.16
CA LEU A 23 0.63 2.32 -0.88
C LEU A 23 1.29 3.70 -1.03
N GLN A 24 2.06 3.93 -2.09
CA GLN A 24 2.64 5.24 -2.41
C GLN A 24 1.58 6.30 -2.75
N VAL A 25 0.53 5.93 -3.48
CA VAL A 25 -0.55 6.85 -3.83
C VAL A 25 -1.33 7.27 -2.59
N LEU A 26 -1.63 6.35 -1.70
CA LEU A 26 -2.29 6.63 -0.41
C LEU A 26 -1.39 7.39 0.57
N TYR A 27 -0.08 7.17 0.52
CA TYR A 27 0.87 7.98 1.28
C TYR A 27 0.87 9.45 0.83
N LYS A 28 0.75 9.71 -0.47
CA LYS A 28 0.74 11.07 -1.04
C LYS A 28 -0.64 11.75 -1.01
N ASN A 29 -1.72 10.98 -0.94
CA ASN A 29 -3.09 11.48 -1.02
C ASN A 29 -3.92 10.77 0.05
N ALA A 30 -4.50 11.52 0.98
CA ALA A 30 -5.39 10.94 1.97
C ALA A 30 -6.73 10.50 1.34
N ASN A 31 -7.31 9.42 1.89
CA ASN A 31 -8.73 9.09 1.78
C ASN A 31 -9.24 8.80 0.36
N LEU A 32 -8.47 8.08 -0.45
CA LEU A 32 -8.85 7.75 -1.82
C LEU A 32 -9.76 6.51 -1.90
N LYS A 33 -10.74 6.59 -2.80
CA LYS A 33 -11.59 5.45 -3.17
C LYS A 33 -10.89 4.55 -4.18
N GLN A 34 -11.24 3.27 -4.22
CA GLN A 34 -10.68 2.30 -5.19
C GLN A 34 -10.73 2.80 -6.65
N MET A 35 -11.84 3.41 -7.08
CA MET A 35 -11.97 4.02 -8.42
C MET A 35 -10.94 5.13 -8.66
N GLN A 36 -10.72 6.00 -7.67
CA GLN A 36 -9.73 7.09 -7.79
C GLN A 36 -8.30 6.54 -7.83
N ILE A 37 -8.03 5.47 -7.06
CA ILE A 37 -6.75 4.76 -7.10
C ILE A 37 -6.53 4.14 -8.49
N ALA A 38 -7.56 3.49 -9.06
CA ALA A 38 -7.53 2.91 -10.40
C ALA A 38 -7.20 3.95 -11.47
N THR A 39 -7.86 5.11 -11.43
CA THR A 39 -7.59 6.24 -12.34
C THR A 39 -6.17 6.75 -12.19
N LYS A 40 -5.70 7.01 -10.96
CA LYS A 40 -4.34 7.51 -10.71
C LYS A 40 -3.25 6.52 -11.16
N LEU A 41 -3.50 5.22 -11.03
CA LEU A 41 -2.56 4.17 -11.39
C LEU A 41 -2.75 3.61 -12.80
N LYS A 42 -3.72 4.14 -13.57
CA LYS A 42 -4.10 3.65 -14.92
C LYS A 42 -4.22 2.12 -14.95
N SER A 43 -4.86 1.54 -13.92
CA SER A 43 -4.97 0.09 -13.72
C SER A 43 -6.43 -0.33 -13.67
N ASN A 44 -6.74 -1.55 -14.09
CA ASN A 44 -8.11 -2.07 -14.05
C ASN A 44 -8.61 -2.20 -12.59
N GLN A 45 -9.87 -1.85 -12.38
CA GLN A 45 -10.60 -1.96 -11.13
C GLN A 45 -10.47 -3.31 -10.43
N GLN A 46 -10.48 -4.43 -11.16
CA GLN A 46 -10.36 -5.78 -10.59
C GLN A 46 -9.01 -5.98 -9.87
N ASN A 47 -7.92 -5.56 -10.51
CA ASN A 47 -6.58 -5.64 -9.93
C ASN A 47 -6.45 -4.71 -8.71
N ILE A 48 -7.05 -3.52 -8.78
CA ILE A 48 -7.09 -2.59 -7.65
C ILE A 48 -7.88 -3.17 -6.48
N ASN A 49 -9.06 -3.75 -6.72
CA ASN A 49 -9.88 -4.34 -5.67
C ASN A 49 -9.13 -5.47 -4.96
N LYS A 50 -8.48 -6.36 -5.72
CA LYS A 50 -7.65 -7.44 -5.16
C LYS A 50 -6.49 -6.90 -4.32
N ALA A 51 -5.72 -5.97 -4.86
CA ALA A 51 -4.56 -5.43 -4.17
C ALA A 51 -4.94 -4.59 -2.93
N VAL A 52 -6.03 -3.83 -2.98
CA VAL A 52 -6.57 -3.09 -1.83
C VAL A 52 -6.99 -4.07 -0.74
N TYR A 53 -7.73 -5.13 -1.08
CA TYR A 53 -8.11 -6.16 -0.11
C TYR A 53 -6.91 -6.85 0.54
N GLU A 54 -5.88 -7.20 -0.25
CA GLU A 54 -4.65 -7.78 0.25
C GLU A 54 -3.88 -6.83 1.19
N LEU A 55 -3.82 -5.55 0.87
CA LEU A 55 -3.17 -4.52 1.70
C LEU A 55 -3.94 -4.26 3.00
N GLU A 56 -5.27 -4.23 2.94
CA GLU A 56 -6.14 -4.06 4.11
C GLU A 56 -6.02 -5.27 5.05
N LYS A 57 -6.03 -6.49 4.49
CA LYS A 57 -5.80 -7.74 5.25
C LYS A 57 -4.41 -7.76 5.91
N ALA A 58 -3.41 -7.18 5.26
CA ALA A 58 -2.07 -7.01 5.81
C ALA A 58 -1.94 -5.82 6.78
N LYS A 59 -3.05 -5.10 7.09
CA LYS A 59 -3.10 -3.93 7.97
C LYS A 59 -2.20 -2.76 7.52
N LEU A 60 -1.86 -2.71 6.24
CA LEU A 60 -1.05 -1.62 5.65
C LEU A 60 -1.90 -0.42 5.24
N ILE A 61 -3.20 -0.65 5.04
CA ILE A 61 -4.22 0.37 4.77
C ILE A 61 -5.48 0.02 5.56
N GLU A 62 -6.37 0.99 5.72
CA GLU A 62 -7.66 0.80 6.38
C GLU A 62 -8.79 1.50 5.62
N CYS A 63 -9.99 0.92 5.69
CA CYS A 63 -11.21 1.52 5.17
C CYS A 63 -11.86 2.42 6.24
N LEU A 64 -12.07 3.70 5.93
CA LEU A 64 -12.66 4.65 6.89
C LEU A 64 -14.18 4.50 7.06
N THR A 65 -14.85 3.82 6.12
CA THR A 65 -16.30 3.57 6.19
C THR A 65 -16.61 2.08 5.96
N PRO A 66 -16.26 1.21 6.92
CA PRO A 66 -16.40 -0.24 6.76
C PRO A 66 -17.85 -0.68 6.53
N ASP A 67 -18.82 0.02 7.13
CA ASP A 67 -20.25 -0.30 7.09
C ASP A 67 -20.90 -0.02 5.72
N LYS A 68 -20.27 0.81 4.89
CA LYS A 68 -20.81 1.16 3.58
C LYS A 68 -20.45 0.09 2.56
N LYS A 69 -21.46 -0.47 1.88
CA LYS A 69 -21.25 -1.44 0.78
C LYS A 69 -20.51 -0.83 -0.43
N ARG A 70 -20.59 0.48 -0.63
CA ARG A 70 -19.99 1.21 -1.76
C ARG A 70 -19.28 2.47 -1.25
N TRP A 71 -18.43 3.05 -2.09
CA TRP A 71 -17.75 4.33 -1.83
C TRP A 71 -16.74 4.32 -0.68
N LYS A 72 -16.13 3.17 -0.38
CA LYS A 72 -15.12 3.00 0.66
C LYS A 72 -13.85 3.81 0.36
N PRO A 73 -13.54 4.87 1.13
CA PRO A 73 -12.26 5.54 1.05
C PRO A 73 -11.25 4.79 1.92
N TYR A 74 -10.00 4.75 1.46
CA TYR A 74 -8.90 4.08 2.14
C TYR A 74 -7.83 5.07 2.55
N MET A 75 -7.19 4.80 3.68
CA MET A 75 -6.05 5.54 4.21
C MET A 75 -4.90 4.58 4.51
N ILE A 76 -3.67 5.07 4.43
CA ILE A 76 -2.49 4.32 4.84
C ILE A 76 -2.35 4.33 6.38
N THR A 77 -2.09 3.16 6.97
CA THR A 77 -1.86 3.03 8.42
C THR A 77 -0.43 3.41 8.79
N GLU A 78 -0.15 3.53 10.10
CA GLU A 78 1.20 3.77 10.60
C GLU A 78 2.17 2.64 10.18
N LEU A 79 1.73 1.39 10.27
CA LEU A 79 2.49 0.24 9.78
C LEU A 79 2.77 0.34 8.27
N GLY A 80 1.77 0.77 7.48
CA GLY A 80 1.94 1.02 6.05
C GLY A 80 3.02 2.07 5.76
N LYS A 81 3.05 3.15 6.54
CA LYS A 81 4.06 4.21 6.43
C LYS A 81 5.45 3.66 6.76
N GLU A 82 5.59 2.94 7.87
CA GLU A 82 6.87 2.35 8.28
C GLU A 82 7.45 1.41 7.22
N VAL A 83 6.62 0.53 6.64
CA VAL A 83 7.04 -0.39 5.58
C VAL A 83 7.46 0.37 4.31
N LEU A 84 6.77 1.47 3.99
CA LEU A 84 7.10 2.31 2.84
C LEU A 84 8.45 3.03 3.03
N GLU A 85 8.71 3.56 4.24
CA GLU A 85 9.98 4.19 4.59
C GLU A 85 11.13 3.18 4.60
N PHE A 86 10.90 1.99 5.16
CA PHE A 86 11.86 0.89 5.07
C PHE A 86 12.20 0.55 3.60
N ALA A 87 11.19 0.51 2.73
CA ALA A 87 11.40 0.26 1.31
C ALA A 87 12.21 1.36 0.59
N LYS A 88 12.06 2.62 1.01
CA LYS A 88 12.88 3.73 0.49
C LYS A 88 14.35 3.57 0.88
N LYS A 89 14.62 3.32 2.17
CA LYS A 89 15.99 3.09 2.67
C LYS A 89 16.69 1.95 1.94
N GLN A 90 16.01 0.81 1.74
CA GLN A 90 16.56 -0.33 1.00
C GLN A 90 16.91 0.01 -0.46
N LYS A 91 16.11 0.86 -1.12
CA LYS A 91 16.43 1.33 -2.49
C LYS A 91 17.63 2.26 -2.53
N GLU A 92 17.81 3.11 -1.52
CA GLU A 92 18.97 4.02 -1.43
C GLU A 92 20.25 3.24 -1.15
N GLU A 93 20.22 2.26 -0.25
CA GLU A 93 21.34 1.37 0.02
C GLU A 93 21.75 0.56 -1.21
N ALA A 94 20.77 0.04 -1.97
CA ALA A 94 21.03 -0.68 -3.22
C ALA A 94 21.65 0.22 -4.31
N LYS A 95 21.30 1.51 -4.35
CA LYS A 95 21.90 2.48 -5.28
C LYS A 95 23.34 2.84 -4.90
N LYS A 96 23.67 2.93 -3.61
CA LYS A 96 25.02 3.25 -3.12
C LYS A 96 26.05 2.13 -3.36
N ARG A 97 25.59 0.89 -3.54
CA ARG A 97 26.43 -0.29 -3.82
C ARG A 97 26.73 -0.48 -5.31
N LYS A 98 26.20 0.39 -6.16
CA LYS A 98 26.26 0.30 -7.62
C LYS A 98 27.07 1.47 -8.16
#